data_AF-A0A2T0K2W9-F1
#
_entry.id   AF-A0A2T0K2W9-F1
#
_cell.length_a   1.000
_cell.length_b   1.000
_cell.length_c   1.000
_cell.angle_alpha   90.00
_cell.angle_beta   90.00
_cell.angle_gamma   90.00
#
_symmetry.space_group_name_H-M   'P 1'
#
loop_
_entity.id
_entity.type
_entity.pdbx_description
1 polymer ?
#
loop_
_entity_poly.entity_id
_entity_poly.type
_entity_poly.pdbx_seq_one_letter_code
_entity_poly.pdbx_strand_id
1 'polypeptide(L)'
;MHYIEDLVHCSIEVLDRRFPDGDDRVRDLITALYEFQNDFDCSHTQHRVMDILIRRGHTLRVPVAEHPDYAERREFFDGITGFTELREFDEDEEEFAGALEDGYVDPPWLHAEAGTALWRRMAGPDAPGPRPVRFLDVVVAVAGAAERDGDVELIADWWALGHHVLVGGHPFSVEELSETPGVEELRAIVRRTGAHHVELRDGNRPDDDELARLDDELTTWWYQLD
;
A
#
# COMPACT_ATOMS: atom_id res chain seq x y z
N MET A 1 16.91 -5.87 -2.60
CA MET A 1 15.85 -6.25 -3.55
C MET A 1 14.63 -5.46 -3.10
N HIS A 2 14.12 -4.54 -3.92
CA HIS A 2 13.10 -3.55 -3.55
C HIS A 2 11.74 -3.87 -4.21
N TYR A 3 11.43 -5.16 -4.36
CA TYR A 3 10.30 -5.61 -5.17
C TYR A 3 8.96 -5.08 -4.66
N ILE A 4 8.66 -5.23 -3.37
CA ILE A 4 7.40 -4.74 -2.77
C ILE A 4 7.32 -3.21 -2.81
N GLU A 5 8.45 -2.52 -2.60
CA GLU A 5 8.53 -1.06 -2.71
C GLU A 5 8.18 -0.56 -4.12
N ASP A 6 8.76 -1.18 -5.15
CA ASP A 6 8.51 -0.84 -6.55
C ASP A 6 7.08 -1.21 -6.95
N LEU A 7 6.57 -2.35 -6.47
CA LEU A 7 5.19 -2.80 -6.68
C LEU A 7 4.19 -1.77 -6.14
N VAL A 8 4.38 -1.29 -4.91
CA VAL A 8 3.53 -0.26 -4.28
C VAL A 8 3.66 1.08 -4.99
N HIS A 9 4.89 1.51 -5.33
CA HIS A 9 5.14 2.74 -6.08
C HIS A 9 4.38 2.72 -7.42
N CYS A 10 4.63 1.73 -8.28
CA CYS A 10 3.99 1.63 -9.58
C CYS A 10 2.46 1.57 -9.47
N SER A 11 1.94 0.91 -8.43
CA SER A 11 0.50 0.84 -8.13
C SER A 11 -0.10 2.23 -7.88
N ILE A 12 0.59 3.07 -7.09
CA ILE A 12 0.13 4.43 -6.79
C ILE A 12 0.10 5.28 -8.07
N GLU A 13 1.10 5.15 -8.94
CA GLU A 13 1.15 5.90 -10.21
C GLU A 13 0.02 5.53 -11.17
N VAL A 14 -0.32 4.23 -11.32
CA VAL A 14 -1.44 3.82 -12.20
C VAL A 14 -2.79 4.24 -11.61
N LEU A 15 -2.97 4.16 -10.28
CA LEU A 15 -4.19 4.65 -9.64
C LEU A 15 -4.36 6.15 -9.83
N ASP A 16 -3.29 6.93 -9.64
CA ASP A 16 -3.33 8.38 -9.83
C ASP A 16 -3.65 8.77 -11.27
N ARG A 17 -3.08 8.10 -12.28
CA ARG A 17 -3.42 8.36 -13.68
C ARG A 17 -4.86 7.98 -14.01
N ARG A 18 -5.38 6.91 -13.40
CA ARG A 18 -6.68 6.33 -13.74
C ARG A 18 -7.86 7.11 -13.19
N PHE A 19 -7.75 7.63 -11.97
CA PHE A 19 -8.87 8.23 -11.26
C PHE A 19 -8.83 9.77 -11.33
N PRO A 20 -9.99 10.44 -11.47
CA PRO A 20 -10.02 11.90 -11.55
C PRO A 20 -9.52 12.54 -10.25
N ASP A 21 -9.03 13.78 -10.34
CA ASP A 21 -8.67 14.58 -9.17
C ASP A 21 -9.88 14.71 -8.22
N GLY A 22 -9.61 14.63 -6.91
CA GLY A 22 -10.65 14.70 -5.87
C GLY A 22 -11.44 13.41 -5.66
N ASP A 23 -11.09 12.29 -6.31
CA ASP A 23 -11.65 10.98 -5.96
C ASP A 23 -11.03 10.45 -4.66
N ASP A 24 -11.72 10.68 -3.53
CA ASP A 24 -11.26 10.28 -2.19
C ASP A 24 -11.00 8.78 -2.06
N ARG A 25 -11.57 7.94 -2.93
CA ARG A 25 -11.28 6.50 -2.92
C ARG A 25 -9.81 6.22 -3.17
N VAL A 26 -9.13 7.04 -3.96
CA VAL A 26 -7.70 6.84 -4.26
C VAL A 26 -6.87 6.96 -2.99
N ARG A 27 -7.21 7.89 -2.10
CA ARG A 27 -6.56 8.00 -0.79
C ARG A 27 -6.72 6.72 0.01
N ASP A 28 -7.94 6.18 0.07
CA ASP A 28 -8.24 4.93 0.78
C ASP A 28 -7.42 3.74 0.21
N LEU A 29 -7.29 3.67 -1.13
CA LEU A 29 -6.47 2.66 -1.81
C LEU A 29 -4.97 2.82 -1.50
N ILE A 30 -4.45 4.05 -1.50
CA ILE A 30 -3.04 4.32 -1.20
C ILE A 30 -2.73 3.95 0.26
N THR A 31 -3.61 4.29 1.21
CA THR A 31 -3.46 3.90 2.61
C THR A 31 -3.33 2.37 2.73
N ALA A 32 -4.23 1.62 2.07
CA ALA A 32 -4.18 0.15 2.10
C ALA A 32 -2.91 -0.42 1.42
N LEU A 33 -2.36 0.23 0.39
CA LEU A 33 -1.08 -0.18 -0.22
C LEU A 33 0.11 0.01 0.74
N TYR A 34 0.15 1.09 1.50
CA TYR A 34 1.22 1.30 2.49
C TYR A 34 1.04 0.41 3.72
N GLU A 35 -0.19 0.14 4.16
CA GLU A 35 -0.46 -0.88 5.18
C GLU A 35 0.09 -2.25 4.75
N PHE A 36 -0.15 -2.65 3.50
CA PHE A 36 0.47 -3.86 2.93
C PHE A 36 1.99 -3.79 2.89
N GLN A 37 2.58 -2.65 2.48
CA GLN A 37 4.04 -2.50 2.43
C GLN A 37 4.69 -2.69 3.81
N ASN A 38 4.01 -2.27 4.88
CA ASN A 38 4.51 -2.34 6.26
C ASN A 38 4.64 -3.79 6.79
N ASP A 39 4.02 -4.77 6.14
CA ASP A 39 4.19 -6.19 6.47
C ASP A 39 5.52 -6.78 5.94
N PHE A 40 6.31 -5.97 5.23
CA PHE A 40 7.59 -6.36 4.64
C PHE A 40 8.72 -5.45 5.13
N ASP A 41 9.96 -5.95 5.07
CA ASP A 41 11.17 -5.17 5.36
C ASP A 41 11.47 -4.18 4.22
N CYS A 42 10.68 -3.11 4.17
CA CYS A 42 10.78 -2.03 3.20
C CYS A 42 11.32 -0.76 3.84
N SER A 43 12.10 -0.01 3.07
CA SER A 43 12.51 1.35 3.41
C SER A 43 11.35 2.35 3.28
N HIS A 44 11.57 3.58 3.75
CA HIS A 44 10.61 4.66 3.57
C HIS A 44 10.57 5.12 2.10
N THR A 45 9.57 4.65 1.34
CA THR A 45 9.46 4.86 -0.12
C THR A 45 8.56 6.01 -0.53
N GLN A 46 7.84 6.63 0.41
CA GLN A 46 6.81 7.63 0.10
C GLN A 46 7.36 8.83 -0.67
N HIS A 47 8.62 9.19 -0.45
CA HIS A 47 9.28 10.29 -1.16
C HIS A 47 9.28 10.12 -2.68
N ARG A 48 9.24 8.88 -3.20
CA ARG A 48 9.21 8.59 -4.65
C ARG A 48 7.93 9.09 -5.34
N VAL A 49 6.83 9.18 -4.59
CA VAL A 49 5.50 9.57 -5.09
C VAL A 49 4.87 10.71 -4.28
N MET A 50 5.68 11.47 -3.53
CA MET A 50 5.20 12.47 -2.57
C MET A 50 4.19 13.47 -3.15
N ASP A 51 4.44 13.95 -4.36
CA ASP A 51 3.52 14.90 -5.02
C ASP A 51 2.13 14.29 -5.28
N ILE A 52 2.06 12.99 -5.57
CA ILE A 52 0.80 12.24 -5.69
C ILE A 52 0.14 12.14 -4.31
N LEU A 53 0.89 11.76 -3.28
CA LEU A 53 0.36 11.58 -1.93
C LEU A 53 -0.26 12.87 -1.39
N ILE A 54 0.40 14.00 -1.60
CA ILE A 54 -0.11 15.32 -1.21
C ILE A 54 -1.35 15.68 -2.03
N ARG A 55 -1.29 15.55 -3.36
CA ARG A 55 -2.43 15.88 -4.25
C ARG A 55 -3.67 15.04 -3.95
N ARG A 56 -3.48 13.77 -3.60
CA ARG A 56 -4.55 12.82 -3.24
C ARG A 56 -5.00 12.94 -1.78
N GLY A 57 -4.43 13.86 -1.01
CA GLY A 57 -4.78 14.07 0.39
C GLY A 57 -4.42 12.90 1.30
N HIS A 58 -3.53 12.01 0.86
CA HIS A 58 -2.95 10.96 1.68
C HIS A 58 -1.93 11.54 2.66
N THR A 59 -1.11 12.50 2.24
CA THR A 59 -0.08 13.08 3.11
C THR A 59 -0.33 14.57 3.28
N LEU A 60 -0.47 15.02 4.53
CA LEU A 60 -0.38 16.43 4.86
C LEU A 60 1.09 16.83 4.88
N ARG A 61 1.43 17.91 4.18
CA ARG A 61 2.75 18.54 4.23
C ARG A 61 2.60 19.99 4.66
N VAL A 62 3.13 20.32 5.83
CA VAL A 62 3.10 21.68 6.39
C VAL A 62 4.46 22.05 6.98
N PRO A 63 4.77 23.34 7.20
CA PRO A 63 5.96 23.74 7.95
C PRO A 63 6.02 23.05 9.32
N VAL A 64 7.20 22.64 9.77
CA VAL A 64 7.37 21.99 11.09
C VAL A 64 6.84 22.82 12.26
N ALA A 65 6.85 24.15 12.13
CA ALA A 65 6.29 25.09 13.11
C ALA A 65 4.76 24.96 13.30
N GLU A 66 4.05 24.28 12.39
CA GLU A 66 2.62 23.99 12.48
C GLU A 66 2.35 22.65 13.21
N HIS A 67 3.38 21.93 13.67
CA HIS A 67 3.17 20.76 14.52
C HIS A 67 2.36 21.17 15.78
N PRO A 68 1.30 20.43 16.17
CA PRO A 68 0.48 20.78 17.32
C PRO A 68 1.29 20.99 18.62
N ASP A 69 2.34 20.20 18.81
CA ASP A 69 3.23 20.26 19.98
C ASP A 69 4.45 21.19 19.79
N TYR A 70 4.56 21.93 18.67
CA TYR A 70 5.74 22.75 18.38
C TYR A 70 6.00 23.81 19.45
N ALA A 71 4.95 24.45 19.97
CA ALA A 71 5.08 25.49 21.00
C ALA A 71 5.70 24.95 22.31
N GLU A 72 5.34 23.73 22.69
CA GLU A 72 5.79 23.07 23.91
C GLU A 72 7.13 22.37 23.73
N ARG A 73 7.43 21.88 22.52
CA ARG A 73 8.64 21.11 22.18
C ARG A 73 9.56 21.82 21.18
N ARG A 74 9.62 23.16 21.24
CA ARG A 74 10.34 23.98 20.26
C ARG A 74 11.79 23.56 20.06
N GLU A 75 12.53 23.35 21.15
CA GLU A 75 13.94 22.98 21.09
C GLU A 75 14.17 21.65 20.35
N PHE A 76 13.28 20.68 20.55
CA PHE A 76 13.31 19.40 19.83
C PHE A 76 13.12 19.62 18.32
N PHE A 77 12.05 20.31 17.91
CA PHE A 77 11.75 20.52 16.49
C PHE A 77 12.78 21.41 15.79
N ASP A 78 13.26 22.47 16.45
CA ASP A 78 14.31 23.36 15.93
C ASP A 78 15.66 22.64 15.82
N GLY A 79 15.86 21.56 16.59
CA GLY A 79 17.04 20.71 16.53
C GLY A 79 17.06 19.69 15.37
N ILE A 80 15.93 19.47 14.68
CA ILE A 80 15.85 18.52 13.58
C ILE A 80 16.53 19.11 12.34
N THR A 81 17.65 18.48 11.94
CA THR A 81 18.48 18.95 10.81
C THR A 81 18.46 18.01 9.59
N GLY A 82 17.78 16.87 9.70
CA GLY A 82 17.62 15.91 8.61
C GLY A 82 16.37 15.04 8.83
N PHE A 83 16.15 14.09 7.93
CA PHE A 83 15.01 13.17 8.01
C PHE A 83 14.94 12.52 9.39
N THR A 84 13.79 12.70 10.06
CA THR A 84 13.53 12.19 11.40
C THR A 84 12.11 11.65 11.44
N GLU A 85 11.97 10.32 11.59
CA GLU A 85 10.67 9.73 11.92
C GLU A 85 10.24 10.23 13.29
N LEU A 86 9.01 10.72 13.39
CA LEU A 86 8.38 11.00 14.66
C LEU A 86 7.78 9.68 15.16
N ARG A 87 8.67 8.80 15.63
CA ARG A 87 8.34 7.55 16.33
C ARG A 87 9.03 7.58 17.68
N GLU A 88 8.33 7.16 18.73
CA GLU A 88 8.92 7.01 20.04
C GLU A 88 9.73 5.70 20.06
N PHE A 89 11.05 5.81 20.22
CA PHE A 89 11.89 4.70 20.65
C PHE A 89 12.37 5.03 22.05
N ASP A 90 12.06 4.19 23.03
CA ASP A 90 12.93 4.08 24.21
C ASP A 90 13.04 2.62 24.65
N GLU A 91 14.27 2.17 24.88
CA GLU A 91 14.60 0.84 25.39
C GLU A 91 14.43 0.76 26.93
N ASP A 92 14.20 1.89 27.62
CA ASP A 92 14.23 1.97 29.09
C ASP A 92 12.98 2.60 29.78
N GLU A 93 11.88 2.96 29.09
CA GLU A 93 10.68 3.58 29.73
C GLU A 93 9.48 2.63 29.95
N GLU A 94 8.97 2.56 31.20
CA GLU A 94 7.78 1.80 31.63
C GLU A 94 6.43 2.56 31.48
N GLU A 95 6.41 3.81 31.01
CA GLU A 95 5.17 4.55 30.72
C GLU A 95 5.35 5.51 29.53
N PHE A 96 5.00 5.05 28.32
CA PHE A 96 4.81 5.89 27.14
C PHE A 96 3.48 6.67 27.27
N ALA A 97 3.55 7.97 27.54
CA ALA A 97 2.37 8.86 27.52
C ALA A 97 2.34 9.66 26.20
N GLY A 98 1.57 9.13 25.24
CA GLY A 98 1.61 9.49 23.83
C GLY A 98 1.41 10.97 23.45
N ALA A 99 2.09 11.36 22.36
CA ALA A 99 1.75 12.53 21.54
C ALA A 99 2.46 12.61 20.17
N LEU A 100 3.59 11.91 19.95
CA LEU A 100 4.35 11.94 18.68
C LEU A 100 4.07 10.70 17.82
N GLU A 101 2.83 10.50 17.41
CA GLU A 101 2.47 9.31 16.63
C GLU A 101 2.45 9.61 15.12
N ASP A 102 3.24 8.86 14.37
CA ASP A 102 3.01 8.50 12.96
C ASP A 102 3.06 9.67 11.95
N GLY A 103 4.18 10.39 11.99
CA GLY A 103 4.61 11.32 10.95
C GLY A 103 6.13 11.38 10.87
N TYR A 104 6.67 12.26 10.04
CA TYR A 104 8.11 12.50 9.97
C TYR A 104 8.41 13.93 9.59
N VAL A 105 9.61 14.39 9.96
CA VAL A 105 10.14 15.68 9.57
C VAL A 105 11.23 15.46 8.53
N ASP A 106 11.07 16.07 7.37
CA ASP A 106 12.12 16.27 6.37
C ASP A 106 12.27 17.78 6.17
N PRO A 107 13.20 18.44 6.91
CA PRO A 107 13.20 19.89 7.06
C PRO A 107 13.13 20.65 5.74
N PRO A 108 12.29 21.71 5.64
CA PRO A 108 11.54 22.35 6.72
C PRO A 108 10.14 21.76 6.97
N TRP A 109 9.83 20.61 6.37
CA TRP A 109 8.49 20.08 6.26
C TRP A 109 8.21 19.00 7.30
N LEU A 110 7.03 19.09 7.90
CA LEU A 110 6.37 18.02 8.62
C LEU A 110 5.42 17.30 7.67
N HIS A 111 5.49 15.97 7.70
CA HIS A 111 4.61 15.08 6.96
C HIS A 111 3.78 14.25 7.95
N ALA A 112 2.48 14.18 7.72
CA ALA A 112 1.56 13.34 8.48
C ALA A 112 0.68 12.56 7.52
N GLU A 113 0.60 11.24 7.72
CA GLU A 113 -0.07 10.31 6.80
C GLU A 113 -1.54 10.15 7.18
N ALA A 114 -2.41 10.00 6.19
CA ALA A 114 -3.85 9.98 6.41
C ALA A 114 -4.24 8.84 7.34
N GLY A 115 -5.09 9.16 8.32
CA GLY A 115 -5.55 8.19 9.30
C GLY A 115 -4.65 8.06 10.52
N THR A 116 -3.44 8.61 10.52
CA THR A 116 -2.59 8.59 11.70
C THR A 116 -3.05 9.56 12.79
N ALA A 117 -2.59 9.37 14.03
CA ALA A 117 -2.97 10.24 15.14
C ALA A 117 -2.50 11.69 14.92
N LEU A 118 -1.26 11.90 14.46
CA LEU A 118 -0.79 13.24 14.09
C LEU A 118 -1.63 13.85 12.98
N TRP A 119 -1.96 13.10 11.93
CA TRP A 119 -2.82 13.59 10.86
C TRP A 119 -4.20 14.01 11.36
N ARG A 120 -4.85 13.22 12.23
CA ARG A 120 -6.17 13.59 12.79
C ARG A 120 -6.12 14.88 13.60
N ARG A 121 -5.05 15.07 14.39
CA ARG A 121 -4.84 16.30 15.18
C ARG A 121 -4.65 17.52 14.28
N MET A 122 -3.99 17.36 13.14
CA MET A 122 -3.67 18.44 12.22
C MET A 122 -4.78 18.74 11.21
N ALA A 123 -5.44 17.72 10.67
CA ALA A 123 -6.56 17.87 9.74
C ALA A 123 -7.82 18.44 10.41
N GLY A 124 -7.91 18.28 11.73
CA GLY A 124 -9.05 18.71 12.54
C GLY A 124 -10.02 17.56 12.86
N PRO A 125 -10.85 17.72 13.91
CA PRO A 125 -11.68 16.65 14.46
C PRO A 125 -12.75 16.11 13.50
N ASP A 126 -13.16 16.93 12.52
CA ASP A 126 -14.19 16.57 11.54
C ASP A 126 -13.62 16.06 10.21
N ALA A 127 -12.28 15.98 10.08
CA ALA A 127 -11.66 15.50 8.85
C ALA A 127 -11.90 13.99 8.71
N PRO A 128 -12.55 13.54 7.62
CA PRO A 128 -12.80 12.12 7.41
C PRO A 128 -11.47 11.41 7.12
N GLY A 129 -11.06 10.52 8.02
CA GLY A 129 -9.91 9.63 7.80
C GLY A 129 -10.13 8.67 6.62
N PRO A 130 -9.09 7.93 6.21
CA PRO A 130 -9.22 6.87 5.22
C PRO A 130 -10.26 5.84 5.64
N ARG A 131 -11.04 5.37 4.68
CA ARG A 131 -12.00 4.28 4.90
C ARG A 131 -11.28 2.94 4.68
N PRO A 132 -11.54 1.93 5.52
CA PRO A 132 -11.01 0.59 5.28
C PRO A 132 -11.47 0.05 3.92
N VAL A 133 -10.53 -0.53 3.17
CA VAL A 133 -10.78 -1.22 1.90
C VAL A 133 -10.25 -2.64 2.01
N ARG A 134 -10.94 -3.62 1.43
CA ARG A 134 -10.40 -5.00 1.37
C ARG A 134 -9.18 -4.99 0.46
N PHE A 135 -8.09 -5.60 0.88
CA PHE A 135 -6.85 -5.57 0.09
C PHE A 135 -7.03 -6.12 -1.34
N LEU A 136 -7.81 -7.19 -1.51
CA LEU A 136 -8.16 -7.70 -2.83
C LEU A 136 -8.84 -6.65 -3.74
N ASP A 137 -9.70 -5.78 -3.18
CA ASP A 137 -10.34 -4.70 -3.96
C ASP A 137 -9.32 -3.65 -4.41
N VAL A 138 -8.28 -3.43 -3.61
CA VAL A 138 -7.14 -2.57 -3.98
C VAL A 138 -6.39 -3.16 -5.16
N VAL A 139 -6.07 -4.45 -5.08
CA VAL A 139 -5.35 -5.17 -6.14
C VAL A 139 -6.16 -5.21 -7.43
N VAL A 140 -7.47 -5.44 -7.36
CA VAL A 140 -8.37 -5.37 -8.52
C VAL A 140 -8.40 -3.96 -9.12
N ALA A 141 -8.46 -2.91 -8.29
CA ALA A 141 -8.42 -1.53 -8.77
C ALA A 141 -7.10 -1.18 -9.46
N VAL A 142 -5.97 -1.63 -8.90
CA VAL A 142 -4.63 -1.47 -9.50
C VAL A 142 -4.55 -2.25 -10.81
N ALA A 143 -4.91 -3.53 -10.83
CA ALA A 143 -4.88 -4.36 -12.03
C ALA A 143 -5.75 -3.78 -13.15
N GLY A 144 -6.94 -3.26 -12.82
CA GLY A 144 -7.82 -2.60 -13.78
C GLY A 144 -7.29 -1.24 -14.27
N ALA A 145 -6.52 -0.52 -13.45
CA ALA A 145 -5.81 0.69 -13.88
C ALA A 145 -4.64 0.34 -14.81
N ALA A 146 -3.82 -0.63 -14.41
CA ALA A 146 -2.69 -1.15 -15.16
C ALA A 146 -3.11 -1.73 -16.53
N GLU A 147 -4.23 -2.48 -16.59
CA GLU A 147 -4.77 -3.01 -17.85
C GLU A 147 -5.04 -1.89 -18.86
N ARG A 148 -5.57 -0.75 -18.42
CA ARG A 148 -5.83 0.39 -19.31
C ARG A 148 -4.58 1.10 -19.77
N ASP A 149 -3.56 1.10 -18.94
CA ASP A 149 -2.26 1.71 -19.24
C ASP A 149 -1.35 0.75 -20.03
N GLY A 150 -1.77 -0.51 -20.23
CA GLY A 150 -0.99 -1.54 -20.90
C GLY A 150 0.16 -2.09 -20.06
N ASP A 151 0.13 -1.87 -18.74
CA ASP A 151 1.17 -2.31 -17.81
C ASP A 151 0.92 -3.76 -17.36
N VAL A 152 1.27 -4.69 -18.24
CA VAL A 152 1.06 -6.13 -18.00
C VAL A 152 2.02 -6.68 -16.94
N GLU A 153 3.21 -6.09 -16.80
CA GLU A 153 4.19 -6.47 -15.79
C GLU A 153 3.64 -6.22 -14.39
N LEU A 154 3.06 -5.04 -14.12
CA LEU A 154 2.46 -4.73 -12.83
C LEU A 154 1.31 -5.69 -12.45
N ILE A 155 0.49 -6.09 -13.43
CA ILE A 155 -0.58 -7.08 -13.22
C ILE A 155 0.04 -8.44 -12.86
N ALA A 156 1.10 -8.84 -13.56
CA ALA A 156 1.78 -10.11 -13.33
C ALA A 156 2.44 -10.15 -11.95
N ASP A 157 3.07 -9.07 -11.53
CA ASP A 157 3.74 -8.93 -10.24
C ASP A 157 2.76 -9.04 -9.07
N TRP A 158 1.59 -8.40 -9.16
CA TRP A 158 0.51 -8.57 -8.17
C TRP A 158 -0.05 -9.98 -8.15
N TRP A 159 -0.31 -10.55 -9.33
CA TRP A 159 -0.86 -11.90 -9.48
C TRP A 159 0.05 -12.97 -8.86
N ALA A 160 1.36 -12.78 -8.99
CA ALA A 160 2.40 -13.68 -8.50
C ALA A 160 2.46 -13.79 -6.97
N LEU A 161 1.88 -12.84 -6.23
CA LEU A 161 1.81 -12.93 -4.78
C LEU A 161 0.85 -14.05 -4.31
N GLY A 162 -0.05 -14.51 -5.19
CA GLY A 162 -0.91 -15.65 -4.92
C GLY A 162 -2.10 -15.35 -4.01
N HIS A 163 -3.03 -16.30 -3.92
CA HIS A 163 -4.28 -16.11 -3.17
C HIS A 163 -4.04 -15.87 -1.66
N HIS A 164 -3.01 -16.47 -1.08
CA HIS A 164 -2.73 -16.38 0.35
C HIS A 164 -2.42 -14.94 0.80
N VAL A 165 -1.69 -14.18 -0.01
CA VAL A 165 -1.43 -12.76 0.24
C VAL A 165 -2.65 -11.92 -0.11
N LEU A 166 -3.22 -12.11 -1.31
CA LEU A 166 -4.19 -11.16 -1.85
C LEU A 166 -5.57 -11.23 -1.19
N VAL A 167 -5.97 -12.39 -0.66
CA VAL A 167 -7.31 -12.59 -0.08
C VAL A 167 -7.33 -12.32 1.44
N GLY A 168 -6.18 -12.24 2.10
CA GLY A 168 -6.10 -11.87 3.53
C GLY A 168 -6.71 -12.92 4.47
N GLY A 169 -6.72 -14.20 4.05
CA GLY A 169 -7.27 -15.32 4.79
C GLY A 169 -6.95 -16.65 4.10
N HIS A 170 -7.27 -17.76 4.78
CA HIS A 170 -7.14 -19.10 4.21
C HIS A 170 -8.53 -19.58 3.77
N PRO A 171 -8.94 -19.35 2.50
CA PRO A 171 -10.10 -20.08 1.98
C PRO A 171 -9.84 -21.57 2.17
N PHE A 172 -10.88 -22.32 2.52
CA PHE A 172 -10.75 -23.75 2.79
C PHE A 172 -11.03 -24.60 1.56
N SER A 173 -11.54 -24.00 0.46
CA SER A 173 -11.83 -24.68 -0.80
C SER A 173 -11.78 -23.73 -1.99
N VAL A 174 -11.65 -24.32 -3.19
CA VAL A 174 -11.74 -23.60 -4.48
C VAL A 174 -13.08 -22.89 -4.63
N GLU A 175 -14.17 -23.50 -4.16
CA GLU A 175 -15.50 -22.91 -4.21
C GLU A 175 -15.53 -21.58 -3.44
N GLU A 176 -15.08 -21.57 -2.18
CA GLU A 176 -15.01 -20.36 -1.36
C GLU A 176 -14.11 -19.28 -1.98
N LEU A 177 -12.94 -19.69 -2.50
CA LEU A 177 -12.03 -18.78 -3.17
C LEU A 177 -12.66 -18.18 -4.44
N SER A 178 -13.38 -18.98 -5.23
CA SER A 178 -14.06 -18.53 -6.45
C SER A 178 -15.23 -17.58 -6.18
N GLU A 179 -15.94 -17.78 -5.06
CA GLU A 179 -17.06 -16.92 -4.64
C GLU A 179 -16.59 -15.63 -3.94
N THR A 180 -15.30 -15.52 -3.62
CA THR A 180 -14.74 -14.33 -2.97
C THR A 180 -14.83 -13.11 -3.90
N PRO A 181 -15.56 -12.04 -3.51
CA PRO A 181 -15.77 -10.91 -4.41
C PRO A 181 -14.45 -10.22 -4.76
N GLY A 182 -14.15 -10.13 -6.06
CA GLY A 182 -12.91 -9.58 -6.61
C GLY A 182 -12.02 -10.63 -7.28
N VAL A 183 -12.09 -11.90 -6.86
CA VAL A 183 -11.23 -12.97 -7.41
C VAL A 183 -11.54 -13.21 -8.88
N GLU A 184 -12.82 -13.35 -9.25
CA GLU A 184 -13.21 -13.55 -10.66
C GLU A 184 -12.78 -12.38 -11.55
N GLU A 185 -12.92 -11.14 -11.08
CA GLU A 185 -12.51 -9.95 -11.84
C GLU A 185 -11.00 -9.92 -12.03
N LEU A 186 -10.21 -10.18 -10.98
CA LEU A 186 -8.76 -10.25 -11.09
C LEU A 186 -8.32 -11.35 -12.07
N ARG A 187 -8.88 -12.56 -11.95
CA ARG A 187 -8.63 -13.67 -12.89
C ARG A 187 -9.00 -13.28 -14.32
N ALA A 188 -10.10 -12.56 -14.51
CA ALA A 188 -10.52 -12.09 -15.82
C ALA A 188 -9.53 -11.06 -16.40
N ILE A 189 -9.04 -10.11 -15.61
CA ILE A 189 -7.98 -9.16 -16.04
C ILE A 189 -6.73 -9.93 -16.45
N VAL A 190 -6.22 -10.82 -15.60
CA VAL A 190 -5.00 -11.59 -15.84
C VAL A 190 -5.10 -12.45 -17.11
N ARG A 191 -6.27 -13.02 -17.40
CA ARG A 191 -6.53 -13.76 -18.64
C ARG A 191 -6.54 -12.83 -19.85
N ARG A 192 -7.26 -11.70 -19.80
CA ARG A 192 -7.39 -10.76 -20.92
C ARG A 192 -6.04 -10.14 -21.32
N THR A 193 -5.19 -9.85 -20.34
CA THR A 193 -3.89 -9.22 -20.58
C THR A 193 -2.77 -10.21 -20.84
N GLY A 194 -2.98 -11.51 -20.54
CA GLY A 194 -1.93 -12.52 -20.63
C GLY A 194 -0.85 -12.39 -19.56
N ALA A 195 -1.12 -11.67 -18.46
CA ALA A 195 -0.15 -11.44 -17.39
C ALA A 195 0.40 -12.72 -16.74
N HIS A 196 -0.39 -13.80 -16.77
CA HIS A 196 0.03 -15.13 -16.30
C HIS A 196 1.10 -15.81 -17.18
N HIS A 197 1.48 -15.24 -18.31
CA HIS A 197 2.60 -15.71 -19.14
C HIS A 197 3.86 -14.83 -19.03
N VAL A 198 3.78 -13.68 -18.34
CA VAL A 198 4.94 -12.80 -18.16
C VAL A 198 5.97 -13.50 -17.29
N GLU A 199 7.23 -13.48 -17.74
CA GLU A 199 8.37 -13.97 -16.96
C GLU A 199 8.67 -12.97 -15.85
N LEU A 200 8.63 -13.43 -14.60
CA LEU A 200 8.83 -12.60 -13.43
C LEU A 200 10.30 -12.54 -13.07
N ARG A 201 10.77 -11.38 -12.60
CA ARG A 201 12.18 -11.17 -12.25
C ARG A 201 12.68 -12.12 -11.16
N ASP A 202 11.82 -12.44 -10.20
CA ASP A 202 12.17 -13.23 -9.01
C ASP A 202 11.58 -14.65 -9.01
N GLY A 203 10.92 -15.08 -10.10
CA GLY A 203 10.41 -16.46 -10.22
C GLY A 203 9.29 -16.84 -9.24
N ASN A 204 8.53 -15.85 -8.74
CA ASN A 204 7.56 -16.06 -7.65
C ASN A 204 6.29 -16.86 -8.04
N ARG A 205 6.16 -17.31 -9.29
CA ARG A 205 5.00 -18.08 -9.77
C ARG A 205 5.43 -19.51 -10.13
N PRO A 206 4.72 -20.55 -9.63
CA PRO A 206 5.01 -21.92 -10.01
C PRO A 206 4.77 -22.13 -11.51
N ASP A 207 5.64 -22.89 -12.16
CA ASP A 207 5.43 -23.34 -13.54
C ASP A 207 4.42 -24.50 -13.63
N ASP A 208 4.03 -24.88 -14.86
CA ASP A 208 3.05 -25.95 -15.08
C ASP A 208 3.49 -27.31 -14.50
N ASP A 209 4.79 -27.60 -14.54
CA ASP A 209 5.35 -28.85 -14.01
C ASP A 209 5.37 -28.83 -12.48
N GLU A 210 5.61 -27.68 -11.86
CA GLU A 210 5.50 -27.45 -10.42
C GLU A 210 4.05 -27.56 -9.97
N LEU A 211 3.11 -26.90 -10.65
CA LEU A 211 1.67 -26.98 -10.36
C LEU A 211 1.17 -28.43 -10.42
N ALA A 212 1.58 -29.20 -11.43
CA ALA A 212 1.22 -30.62 -11.54
C ALA A 212 1.76 -31.50 -10.40
N ARG A 213 2.78 -31.03 -9.67
CA ARG A 213 3.39 -31.72 -8.52
C ARG A 213 2.91 -31.15 -7.18
N LEU A 214 2.26 -29.99 -7.17
CA LEU A 214 1.71 -29.40 -5.95
C LEU A 214 0.47 -30.20 -5.52
N ASP A 215 0.49 -30.70 -4.28
CA ASP A 215 -0.69 -31.27 -3.61
C ASP A 215 -1.50 -30.14 -2.93
N ASP A 216 -1.69 -29.03 -3.65
CA ASP A 216 -2.41 -27.84 -3.19
C ASP A 216 -3.41 -27.41 -4.25
N GLU A 217 -4.66 -27.80 -4.04
CA GLU A 217 -5.78 -27.54 -4.95
C GLU A 217 -6.03 -26.04 -5.11
N LEU A 218 -5.86 -25.24 -4.07
CA LEU A 218 -6.11 -23.79 -4.09
C LEU A 218 -5.05 -23.06 -4.89
N THR A 219 -3.78 -23.35 -4.62
CA THR A 219 -2.66 -22.77 -5.37
C THR A 219 -2.73 -23.18 -6.85
N THR A 220 -3.07 -24.45 -7.10
CA THR A 220 -3.24 -24.97 -8.47
C THR A 220 -4.35 -24.23 -9.19
N TRP A 221 -5.55 -24.15 -8.61
CA TRP A 221 -6.67 -23.43 -9.20
C TRP A 221 -6.39 -21.94 -9.39
N TRP A 222 -5.68 -21.32 -8.45
CA TRP A 222 -5.31 -19.92 -8.53
C TRP A 222 -4.48 -19.68 -9.78
N TYR A 223 -3.35 -20.36 -9.96
CA TYR A 223 -2.46 -20.10 -11.10
C TYR A 223 -2.92 -20.71 -12.42
N GLN A 224 -3.76 -21.74 -12.38
CA GLN A 224 -4.33 -22.34 -13.58
C GLN A 224 -5.42 -21.45 -14.18
N LEU A 225 -5.10 -20.84 -15.32
CA LEU A 225 -6.02 -20.06 -16.13
C LEU A 225 -6.13 -20.71 -17.51
N ASP A 226 -7.33 -21.19 -17.84
CA ASP A 226 -7.68 -21.64 -19.20
C ASP A 226 -7.72 -20.48 -20.20
#